data_AF-A0A3L8DG51-F1
#
_entry.id   AF-A0A3L8DG51-F1
#
_cell.length_a   1.000
_cell.length_b   1.000
_cell.length_c   1.000
_cell.angle_alpha   90.00
_cell.angle_beta   90.00
_cell.angle_gamma   90.00
#
_symmetry.space_group_name_H-M   'P 1'
#
loop_
_entity.id
_entity.type
_entity.pdbx_description
1 polymer ?
#
loop_
_entity_poly.entity_id
_entity_poly.type
_entity_poly.pdbx_seq_one_letter_code
_entity_poly.pdbx_strand_id
1 'polypeptide(L)'
;MDNLANEMGVARFIISLVVRKDLQCKSFILRNRQLLTEKNKIDRKVKAQALLNDMKDDCADFLKFFSHEKNFIQDRKRRQHHDATFFEKGLKVNADSYIKVLETVVKPWMDEVAAGREYVLQQDSAPAHAARKTQAWLFNNFSPA
;
A
#
# COMPACT_ATOMS: atom_id res chain seq x y z
N MET A 1 6.03 -32.02 -9.49
CA MET A 1 6.43 -33.35 -8.98
C MET A 1 6.74 -34.31 -10.12
N ASP A 2 6.10 -34.17 -11.27
CA ASP A 2 6.31 -35.06 -12.41
C ASP A 2 7.75 -34.99 -12.97
N ASN A 3 8.34 -33.79 -13.06
CA ASN A 3 9.74 -33.64 -13.47
C ASN A 3 10.72 -34.37 -12.53
N LEU A 4 10.55 -34.22 -11.21
CA LEU A 4 11.41 -34.87 -10.21
C LEU A 4 11.23 -36.40 -10.22
N ALA A 5 10.00 -36.88 -10.44
CA ALA A 5 9.71 -38.30 -10.57
C ALA A 5 10.41 -38.91 -11.80
N ASN A 6 10.38 -38.21 -12.93
CA ASN A 6 11.08 -38.62 -14.16
C ASN A 6 12.60 -38.60 -14.00
N GLU A 7 13.15 -37.56 -13.35
CA GLU A 7 14.59 -37.43 -13.09
C GLU A 7 15.11 -38.54 -12.15
N MET A 8 14.33 -38.90 -11.14
CA MET A 8 14.67 -39.96 -10.19
C MET A 8 14.26 -41.37 -10.68
N GLY A 9 13.63 -41.49 -11.85
CA GLY A 9 13.17 -42.78 -12.39
C GLY A 9 12.13 -43.50 -11.54
N VAL A 10 11.36 -42.78 -10.72
CA VAL A 10 10.36 -43.36 -9.80
C VAL A 10 8.96 -42.86 -10.12
N ALA A 11 7.95 -43.64 -9.73
CA ALA A 11 6.55 -43.24 -9.91
C ALA A 11 6.25 -41.96 -9.11
N ARG A 12 5.50 -41.03 -9.73
CA ARG A 12 5.04 -39.76 -9.11
C ARG A 12 4.43 -39.94 -7.71
N PHE A 13 3.71 -41.04 -7.50
CA PHE A 13 3.10 -41.35 -6.20
C PHE A 13 4.13 -41.50 -5.10
N ILE A 14 5.28 -42.17 -5.36
CA ILE A 14 6.35 -42.36 -4.39
C ILE A 14 6.93 -41.00 -3.99
N ILE A 15 7.28 -40.15 -4.96
CA ILE A 15 7.74 -38.78 -4.68
C ILE A 15 6.71 -38.00 -3.86
N SER A 16 5.42 -38.11 -4.19
CA SER A 16 4.37 -37.39 -3.47
C SER A 16 4.18 -37.89 -2.03
N LEU A 17 4.41 -39.18 -1.79
CA LEU A 17 4.35 -39.79 -0.48
C LEU A 17 5.56 -39.35 0.36
N VAL A 18 6.77 -39.44 -0.19
CA VAL A 18 8.01 -39.00 0.48
C VAL A 18 7.94 -37.52 0.85
N VAL A 19 7.53 -36.65 -0.08
CA VAL A 19 7.43 -35.21 0.17
C VAL A 19 6.42 -34.89 1.27
N ARG A 20 5.27 -35.60 1.32
CA ARG A 20 4.19 -35.31 2.27
C ARG A 20 4.36 -35.98 3.63
N LYS A 21 4.84 -37.23 3.68
CA LYS A 21 4.92 -38.02 4.91
C LYS A 21 6.31 -37.96 5.54
N ASP A 22 7.35 -38.16 4.74
CA ASP A 22 8.71 -38.31 5.26
C ASP A 22 9.36 -36.93 5.45
N LEU A 23 9.24 -36.06 4.44
CA LEU A 23 9.80 -34.70 4.47
C LEU A 23 8.81 -33.65 5.03
N GLN A 24 7.54 -34.01 5.20
CA GLN A 24 6.46 -33.14 5.71
C GLN A 24 6.39 -31.76 5.02
N CYS A 25 6.78 -31.71 3.75
CA CYS A 25 6.87 -30.46 3.01
C CYS A 25 5.50 -30.05 2.49
N LYS A 26 5.12 -28.80 2.73
CA LYS A 26 3.92 -28.17 2.17
C LYS A 26 4.29 -27.42 0.89
N SER A 27 3.60 -27.70 -0.20
CA SER A 27 3.75 -26.93 -1.43
C SER A 27 3.10 -25.56 -1.25
N PHE A 28 3.90 -24.51 -1.19
CA PHE A 28 3.41 -23.13 -1.19
C PHE A 28 3.25 -22.63 -2.62
N ILE A 29 2.18 -21.88 -2.87
CA ILE A 29 2.00 -21.18 -4.15
C ILE A 29 3.02 -20.05 -4.20
N LEU A 30 3.99 -20.15 -5.12
CA LEU A 30 4.90 -19.05 -5.42
C LEU A 30 4.10 -17.91 -6.05
N ARG A 31 3.94 -16.81 -5.31
CA ARG A 31 3.33 -15.60 -5.85
C ARG A 31 4.39 -14.84 -6.64
N ASN A 32 4.12 -14.59 -7.92
CA ASN A 32 4.94 -13.69 -8.70
C ASN A 32 4.77 -12.28 -8.12
N ARG A 33 5.82 -11.77 -7.47
CA ARG A 33 5.89 -10.42 -6.94
C ARG A 33 7.27 -9.86 -7.22
N GLN A 34 7.36 -8.54 -7.24
CA GLN A 34 8.65 -7.88 -7.25
C GLN A 34 9.39 -8.21 -5.95
N LEU A 35 10.53 -8.89 -6.08
CA LEU A 35 11.43 -9.14 -4.96
C LEU A 35 12.06 -7.82 -4.51
N LEU A 36 12.14 -7.63 -3.19
CA LEU A 36 12.83 -6.48 -2.63
C LEU A 36 14.33 -6.67 -2.78
N THR A 37 15.01 -5.65 -3.28
CA THR A 37 16.48 -5.56 -3.19
C THR A 37 16.91 -5.44 -1.73
N GLU A 38 18.15 -5.81 -1.42
CA GLU A 38 18.69 -5.64 -0.06
C GLU A 38 18.61 -4.19 0.41
N LYS A 39 18.89 -3.24 -0.48
CA LYS A 39 18.68 -1.81 -0.23
C LYS A 39 17.24 -1.51 0.21
N ASN A 40 16.24 -1.98 -0.54
CA ASN A 40 14.84 -1.74 -0.20
C ASN A 40 14.45 -2.40 1.14
N LYS A 41 15.04 -3.55 1.50
CA LYS A 41 14.81 -4.19 2.80
C LYS A 41 15.34 -3.33 3.95
N ILE A 42 16.56 -2.81 3.80
CA ILE A 42 17.18 -1.92 4.79
C ILE A 42 16.36 -0.64 4.93
N ASP A 43 16.04 0.03 3.82
CA ASP A 43 15.26 1.28 3.83
C ASP A 43 13.89 1.07 4.48
N ARG A 44 13.22 -0.05 4.20
CA ARG A 44 11.95 -0.40 4.84
C ARG A 44 12.09 -0.67 6.33
N LYS A 45 13.16 -1.36 6.76
CA LYS A 45 13.41 -1.65 8.18
C LYS A 45 13.66 -0.36 8.96
N VAL A 46 14.49 0.54 8.42
CA VAL A 46 14.78 1.84 9.04
C VAL A 46 13.51 2.66 9.20
N LYS A 47 12.71 2.81 8.14
CA LYS A 47 11.45 3.57 8.19
C LYS A 47 10.43 2.96 9.16
N ALA A 48 10.29 1.63 9.16
CA ALA A 48 9.37 0.95 10.06
C ALA A 48 9.79 1.08 11.52
N GLN A 49 11.10 1.06 11.80
CA GLN A 49 11.60 1.24 13.16
C GLN A 49 11.38 2.67 13.67
N ALA A 50 11.63 3.68 12.83
CA ALA A 50 11.33 5.07 13.17
C ALA A 50 9.84 5.26 13.47
N LEU A 51 8.97 4.81 12.57
CA LEU A 51 7.51 4.87 12.77
C LEU A 51 7.07 4.14 14.06
N LEU A 52 7.67 2.99 14.36
CA LEU A 52 7.36 2.24 15.57
C LEU A 52 7.81 2.97 16.84
N ASN A 53 8.92 3.70 16.79
CA ASN A 53 9.39 4.50 17.92
C ASN A 53 8.47 5.70 18.13
N ASP A 54 8.12 6.44 17.05
CA ASP A 54 7.15 7.53 17.11
C ASP A 54 5.83 7.06 17.77
N MET A 55 5.28 5.93 17.30
CA MET A 55 4.04 5.36 17.86
C MET A 55 4.15 4.87 19.30
N LYS A 56 5.35 4.58 19.80
CA LYS A 56 5.58 4.18 21.20
C LYS A 56 5.73 5.38 22.11
N ASP A 57 6.30 6.46 21.58
CA ASP A 57 6.51 7.72 22.29
C ASP A 57 5.23 8.55 22.37
N ASP A 58 4.21 8.23 21.54
CA ASP A 58 2.97 9.00 21.48
C ASP A 58 1.99 8.74 22.63
N CYS A 59 2.08 9.66 23.59
CA CYS A 59 1.00 10.26 24.39
C CYS A 59 0.23 11.35 23.58
N ALA A 60 0.44 11.47 22.26
CA ALA A 60 -0.04 12.57 21.44
C ALA A 60 -1.29 12.20 20.61
N ASP A 61 -2.32 13.02 20.76
CA ASP A 61 -3.67 12.85 20.20
C ASP A 61 -3.78 13.27 18.71
N PHE A 62 -2.74 13.03 17.90
CA PHE A 62 -2.73 13.44 16.49
C PHE A 62 -3.28 12.37 15.55
N LEU A 63 -4.05 12.79 14.55
CA LEU A 63 -4.76 11.90 13.64
C LEU A 63 -3.92 11.59 12.41
N LYS A 64 -3.79 10.31 12.04
CA LYS A 64 -3.09 9.92 10.80
C LYS A 64 -4.09 9.53 9.72
N PHE A 65 -4.10 10.28 8.62
CA PHE A 65 -4.92 10.00 7.44
C PHE A 65 -4.09 9.28 6.37
N PHE A 66 -4.67 8.24 5.78
CA PHE A 66 -4.06 7.47 4.71
C PHE A 66 -4.84 7.67 3.42
N SER A 67 -4.14 8.04 2.35
CA SER A 67 -4.74 8.16 1.02
C SER A 67 -4.07 7.22 0.03
N HIS A 68 -4.86 6.62 -0.87
CA HIS A 68 -4.35 5.82 -1.97
C HIS A 68 -5.32 5.85 -3.15
N GLU A 69 -4.78 5.70 -4.36
CA GLU A 69 -5.56 5.58 -5.58
C GLU A 69 -5.80 4.11 -5.92
N LYS A 70 -7.04 3.73 -6.22
CA LYS A 70 -7.37 2.35 -6.59
C LYS A 70 -8.19 2.30 -7.86
N ASN A 71 -7.72 1.52 -8.83
CA ASN A 71 -8.51 1.18 -10.00
C ASN A 71 -9.66 0.24 -9.60
N PHE A 72 -10.88 0.61 -9.96
CA PHE A 72 -12.07 -0.21 -9.75
C PHE A 72 -12.52 -0.84 -11.07
N ILE A 73 -12.75 -2.15 -11.04
CA ILE A 73 -13.52 -2.86 -12.06
C ILE A 73 -14.93 -3.04 -11.48
N GLN A 74 -15.94 -2.50 -12.17
CA GLN A 74 -17.33 -2.55 -11.72
C GLN A 74 -17.90 -3.96 -11.92
N ASP A 75 -17.65 -4.84 -10.95
CA ASP A 75 -18.44 -6.06 -10.78
C ASP A 75 -19.60 -5.82 -9.84
N ARG A 76 -20.72 -6.50 -10.10
CA ARG A 76 -22.07 -6.29 -9.53
C ARG A 76 -22.22 -6.68 -8.04
N LYS A 77 -21.19 -6.49 -7.22
CA LYS A 77 -21.20 -6.79 -5.77
C LYS A 77 -21.27 -5.50 -4.95
N ARG A 78 -22.31 -5.38 -4.12
CA ARG A 78 -22.51 -4.24 -3.19
C ARG A 78 -21.30 -4.11 -2.25
N ARG A 79 -20.81 -2.89 -2.06
CA ARG A 79 -19.65 -2.58 -1.21
C ARG A 79 -20.06 -1.84 0.06
N GLN A 80 -19.23 -1.99 1.10
CA GLN A 80 -19.22 -1.14 2.28
C GLN A 80 -18.84 0.28 1.87
N HIS A 81 -19.51 1.27 2.45
CA HIS A 81 -19.28 2.69 2.18
C HIS A 81 -17.89 3.09 2.68
N HIS A 82 -17.03 3.48 1.73
CA HIS A 82 -15.81 4.22 1.99
C HIS A 82 -15.97 5.60 1.35
N ASP A 83 -15.42 6.64 1.99
CA ASP A 83 -15.41 8.00 1.46
C ASP A 83 -14.43 8.08 0.29
N ALA A 84 -14.92 7.73 -0.90
CA ALA A 84 -14.13 7.60 -2.11
C ALA A 84 -14.52 8.66 -3.14
N THR A 85 -13.54 9.41 -3.64
CA THR A 85 -13.70 10.27 -4.81
C THR A 85 -13.50 9.44 -6.07
N PHE A 86 -14.44 9.49 -7.01
CA PHE A 86 -14.36 8.78 -8.27
C PHE A 86 -13.87 9.71 -9.39
N PHE A 87 -12.87 9.26 -10.13
CA PHE A 87 -12.45 9.88 -11.38
C PHE A 87 -13.16 9.24 -12.56
N GLU A 88 -13.27 9.99 -13.66
CA GLU A 88 -13.76 9.44 -14.92
C GLU A 88 -12.88 8.27 -15.41
N LYS A 89 -13.51 7.27 -16.02
CA LYS A 89 -12.82 6.08 -16.51
C LYS A 89 -11.76 6.48 -17.54
N GLY A 90 -10.53 6.06 -17.29
CA GLY A 90 -9.40 6.30 -18.20
C GLY A 90 -8.67 7.62 -17.96
N LEU A 91 -9.14 8.45 -17.03
CA LEU A 91 -8.38 9.62 -16.59
C LEU A 91 -7.10 9.17 -15.87
N LYS A 92 -5.96 9.61 -16.38
CA LYS A 92 -4.69 9.48 -15.67
C LYS A 92 -4.54 10.67 -14.73
N VAL A 93 -4.48 10.40 -13.44
CA VAL A 93 -4.22 11.45 -12.44
C VAL A 93 -2.84 12.03 -12.68
N ASN A 94 -2.81 13.29 -13.09
CA ASN A 94 -1.61 14.10 -13.12
C ASN A 94 -1.57 15.01 -11.88
N ALA A 95 -0.47 15.70 -11.68
CA ALA A 95 -0.29 16.52 -10.50
C ALA A 95 -1.30 17.70 -10.38
N ASP A 96 -1.83 18.26 -11.48
CA ASP A 96 -2.86 19.31 -11.39
C ASP A 96 -4.21 18.73 -10.96
N SER A 97 -4.64 17.64 -11.59
CA SER A 97 -5.87 16.93 -11.20
C SER A 97 -5.79 16.43 -9.76
N TYR A 98 -4.60 16.06 -9.31
CA TYR A 98 -4.35 15.61 -7.96
C TYR A 98 -4.46 16.76 -6.95
N ILE A 99 -3.78 17.89 -7.19
CA ILE A 99 -3.89 19.09 -6.34
C ILE A 99 -5.33 19.55 -6.26
N LYS A 100 -6.06 19.56 -7.38
CA LYS A 100 -7.49 19.94 -7.39
C LYS A 100 -8.32 19.07 -6.47
N VAL A 101 -8.10 17.75 -6.44
CA VAL A 101 -8.81 16.84 -5.54
C VAL A 101 -8.37 17.04 -4.09
N LEU A 102 -7.09 17.30 -3.84
CA LEU A 102 -6.61 17.60 -2.51
C LEU A 102 -7.27 18.86 -1.93
N GLU A 103 -7.35 19.92 -2.74
CA GLU A 103 -7.93 21.21 -2.36
C GLU A 103 -9.45 21.15 -2.20
N THR A 104 -10.15 20.50 -3.12
CA THR A 104 -11.62 20.57 -3.17
C THR A 104 -12.32 19.49 -2.35
N VAL A 105 -11.65 18.36 -2.09
CA VAL A 105 -12.28 17.21 -1.42
C VAL A 105 -11.51 16.78 -0.20
N VAL A 106 -10.23 16.44 -0.35
CA VAL A 106 -9.48 15.74 0.71
C VAL A 106 -9.21 16.64 1.90
N LYS A 107 -8.67 17.84 1.68
CA LYS A 107 -8.34 18.76 2.77
C LYS A 107 -9.58 19.24 3.54
N PRO A 108 -10.66 19.71 2.91
CA PRO A 108 -11.88 20.09 3.63
C PRO A 108 -12.45 18.95 4.48
N TRP A 109 -12.49 17.73 3.93
CA TRP A 109 -12.94 16.54 4.67
C TRP A 109 -12.02 16.19 5.85
N MET A 110 -10.70 16.29 5.66
CA MET A 110 -9.74 16.05 6.75
C MET A 110 -9.87 17.09 7.86
N ASP A 111 -10.03 18.38 7.52
CA ASP A 111 -10.21 19.46 8.48
C ASP A 111 -11.50 19.25 9.31
N GLU A 112 -12.58 18.80 8.66
CA GLU A 112 -13.85 18.42 9.32
C GLU A 112 -13.67 17.24 10.29
N VAL A 113 -13.07 16.14 9.82
CA VAL A 113 -12.88 14.91 10.63
C VAL A 113 -11.87 15.12 11.77
N ALA A 114 -10.84 15.92 11.53
CA ALA A 114 -9.86 16.27 12.55
C ALA A 114 -10.49 17.08 13.67
N ALA A 115 -11.51 17.90 13.37
CA ALA A 115 -12.22 18.74 14.35
C ALA A 115 -11.24 19.59 15.18
N GLY A 116 -10.23 20.16 14.52
CA GLY A 116 -9.18 20.99 15.15
C GLY A 116 -8.01 20.23 15.78
N ARG A 117 -8.00 18.89 15.72
CA ARG A 117 -6.82 18.09 16.13
C ARG A 117 -5.71 18.19 15.09
N GLU A 118 -4.46 18.12 15.56
CA GLU A 118 -3.32 17.97 14.68
C GLU A 118 -3.42 16.67 13.89
N TYR A 119 -2.99 16.70 12.62
CA TYR A 119 -3.05 15.52 11.78
C TYR A 119 -1.90 15.45 10.78
N VAL A 120 -1.61 14.23 10.33
CA VAL A 120 -0.59 13.92 9.34
C VAL A 120 -1.21 13.14 8.18
N LEU A 121 -0.87 13.56 6.96
CA LEU A 121 -1.26 12.87 5.73
C LEU A 121 -0.15 11.91 5.28
N GLN A 122 -0.49 10.63 5.09
CA GLN A 122 0.40 9.61 4.55
C GLN A 122 -0.05 9.16 3.16
N GLN A 123 0.86 9.24 2.19
CA GLN A 123 0.63 8.91 0.78
C GLN A 123 1.80 8.10 0.20
N ASP A 124 1.62 7.50 -0.99
CA ASP A 124 2.71 6.84 -1.72
C ASP A 124 3.50 7.85 -2.58
N SER A 125 4.64 7.41 -3.13
CA SER A 125 5.53 8.24 -3.94
C SER A 125 5.22 8.17 -5.44
N ALA A 126 3.94 8.02 -5.84
CA ALA A 126 3.57 8.07 -7.25
C ALA A 126 4.02 9.39 -7.91
N PRO A 127 4.28 9.43 -9.23
CA PRO A 127 4.82 10.60 -9.90
C PRO A 127 4.00 11.89 -9.70
N ALA A 128 2.68 11.79 -9.64
CA ALA A 128 1.80 12.93 -9.36
C ALA A 128 1.97 13.46 -7.93
N HIS A 129 2.21 12.58 -6.96
CA HIS A 129 2.38 12.92 -5.54
C HIS A 129 3.77 13.52 -5.31
N ALA A 130 4.81 12.93 -5.91
CA ALA A 130 6.19 13.38 -5.80
C ALA A 130 6.52 14.62 -6.67
N ALA A 131 5.58 15.09 -7.49
CA ALA A 131 5.78 16.27 -8.32
C ALA A 131 6.05 17.51 -7.46
N ARG A 132 7.02 18.35 -7.86
CA ARG A 132 7.43 19.55 -7.11
C ARG A 132 6.25 20.47 -6.76
N LYS A 133 5.32 20.66 -7.68
CA LYS A 133 4.13 21.49 -7.44
C LYS A 133 3.21 20.90 -6.37
N THR A 134 3.03 19.58 -6.37
CA THR A 134 2.24 18.87 -5.36
C THR A 134 2.91 18.99 -3.99
N GLN A 135 4.23 18.79 -3.93
CA GLN A 135 5.00 18.93 -2.68
C GLN A 135 4.95 20.36 -2.13
N ALA A 136 5.06 21.37 -2.99
CA ALA A 136 4.92 22.77 -2.59
C ALA A 136 3.51 23.07 -2.05
N TRP A 137 2.48 22.54 -2.70
CA TRP A 137 1.11 22.69 -2.23
C TRP A 137 0.89 21.98 -0.88
N LEU A 138 1.40 20.77 -0.71
CA LEU A 138 1.33 20.04 0.58
C LEU A 138 2.00 20.82 1.70
N PHE A 139 3.22 21.33 1.47
CA PHE A 139 3.94 22.13 2.46
C PHE A 139 3.13 23.36 2.90
N ASN A 140 2.53 24.09 1.96
CA ASN A 140 1.76 25.30 2.27
C ASN A 140 0.41 25.03 2.96
N ASN A 141 -0.14 23.81 2.86
CA ASN A 141 -1.50 23.51 3.30
C ASN A 141 -1.60 22.53 4.48
N PHE A 142 -0.53 21.76 4.75
CA PHE A 142 -0.48 20.73 5.80
C PHE A 142 0.59 20.98 6.86
N SER A 143 1.53 21.89 6.65
CA SER A 143 2.48 22.24 7.71
C SER A 143 1.79 23.14 8.75
N PRO A 144 2.02 22.90 10.05
CA PRO A 144 1.58 23.84 11.08
C PRO A 144 2.24 25.20 10.85
N ALA A 145 1.46 26.26 11.01
CA ALA A 145 1.96 27.65 11.02
C ALA A 145 2.83 27.91 12.25
#